data_AF-A0A953Z7S4-F1
#
_entry.id   AF-A0A953Z7S4-F1
#
_cell.length_a   1.000
_cell.length_b   1.000
_cell.length_c   1.000
_cell.angle_alpha   90.00
_cell.angle_beta   90.00
_cell.angle_gamma   90.00
#
_symmetry.space_group_name_H-M   'P 1'
#
loop_
_entity.id
_entity.type
_entity.pdbx_description
1 polymer ?
#
loop_
_entity_poly.entity_id
_entity_poly.type
_entity_poly.pdbx_seq_one_letter_code
_entity_poly.pdbx_strand_id
1 'polypeptide(L)'
;EIRVDGSLTDWPAVPAIRLDDPRLVSGTAFGVFTGPGDCSAQAFLLWDDEHLYFAAKVLDDLHWRLSADTPQLTEIPPTDSIELTIDPRRDTRAIGADPGRQEDAGYWLSQTEGRDVVRWNRLAGSASIAKAKCAVARDDDSSITTYEARIRWSDVLPVEMKPEDGVILDMQIVVNDQDVPDDPMPDTRIGWTFGTGIRIDPGLFGSARLSKRTSAGVERIEIDDFPAPPTLPGDPVPDKRHWIELQKELAAMPPVVATVEDVEPEFAGGAARKDWLERLDHEHAEFPRYDYLRFHMCVQRRMVREVGGIVETGLPFYWSQALRETRRAAQRTLPDKGFRLFRLPHTGWLVRSKEASFLIDPSGFGVANELRDYTDFVLLTAPNDVMRRNDQLSVRLFTMRKPDERPIFAHIAQNMPGLPAKSFDVVVPGKTYHAHDLEIRVIGRTDERGWVLPTVGYSVKWPDGSTLVVSGVHALSEDVTGVDSPDVAIVSAMHPYAHAFGQRVGAKVTVIGDVLQCATAPGANGRVSIEDAFTLQRRLRPHASVILAPSESLDSAAPRVR
;
A
#
# COMPACT_ATOMS: atom_id res chain seq x y z
N GLU A 1 -29.77 30.10 -8.26
CA GLU A 1 -28.30 29.97 -8.39
C GLU A 1 -27.84 29.23 -7.16
N ILE A 2 -27.04 28.17 -7.32
CA ILE A 2 -26.49 27.41 -6.19
C ILE A 2 -25.25 28.13 -5.66
N ARG A 3 -25.29 28.51 -4.38
CA ARG A 3 -24.23 29.20 -3.67
C ARG A 3 -23.45 28.18 -2.84
N VAL A 4 -22.21 27.91 -3.26
CA VAL A 4 -21.32 27.05 -2.45
C VAL A 4 -20.93 27.76 -1.16
N ASP A 5 -21.63 27.47 -0.08
CA ASP A 5 -21.47 28.04 1.25
C ASP A 5 -21.64 27.01 2.40
N GLY A 6 -21.87 25.74 2.06
CA GLY A 6 -22.00 24.65 3.03
C GLY A 6 -23.43 24.47 3.52
N SER A 7 -24.41 25.13 2.88
CA SER A 7 -25.84 25.01 3.18
C SER A 7 -26.61 24.54 1.96
N LEU A 8 -27.42 23.49 2.11
CA LEU A 8 -28.25 22.98 1.01
C LEU A 8 -29.61 23.70 0.90
N THR A 9 -29.72 24.93 1.40
CA THR A 9 -31.00 25.66 1.48
C THR A 9 -31.51 26.09 0.10
N ASP A 10 -30.60 26.41 -0.82
CA ASP A 10 -30.91 26.81 -2.19
C ASP A 10 -30.88 25.63 -3.18
N TRP A 11 -30.54 24.43 -2.72
CA TRP A 11 -30.60 23.21 -3.51
C TRP A 11 -32.06 22.83 -3.80
N PRO A 12 -32.42 22.56 -5.07
CA PRO A 12 -33.72 22.01 -5.39
C PRO A 12 -33.88 20.63 -4.78
N ALA A 13 -35.14 20.23 -4.53
CA ALA A 13 -35.44 18.84 -4.18
C ALA A 13 -35.01 17.91 -5.33
N VAL A 14 -33.97 17.11 -5.06
CA VAL A 14 -33.46 16.06 -5.95
C VAL A 14 -33.30 14.75 -5.19
N PRO A 15 -33.37 13.59 -5.88
CA PRO A 15 -33.15 12.30 -5.24
C PRO A 15 -31.77 12.23 -4.59
N ALA A 16 -31.72 11.70 -3.37
CA ALA A 16 -30.47 11.43 -2.68
C ALA A 16 -29.89 10.07 -3.11
N ILE A 17 -28.58 10.02 -3.33
CA ILE A 17 -27.81 8.78 -3.28
C ILE A 17 -27.60 8.47 -1.80
N ARG A 18 -28.22 7.39 -1.32
CA ARG A 18 -28.17 7.00 0.09
C ARG A 18 -26.97 6.11 0.37
N LEU A 19 -26.18 6.49 1.36
CA LEU A 19 -25.04 5.76 1.91
C LEU A 19 -25.35 5.46 3.38
N ASP A 20 -26.28 4.57 3.63
CA ASP A 20 -26.74 4.22 4.99
C ASP A 20 -26.99 2.71 5.17
N ASP A 21 -26.59 1.91 4.17
CA ASP A 21 -26.66 0.46 4.19
C ASP A 21 -25.31 -0.12 4.65
N PRO A 22 -25.28 -0.97 5.69
CA PRO A 22 -24.04 -1.61 6.17
C PRO A 22 -23.29 -2.41 5.09
N ARG A 23 -23.97 -2.86 4.03
CA ARG A 23 -23.32 -3.52 2.89
C ARG A 23 -22.41 -2.57 2.11
N LEU A 24 -22.65 -1.26 2.20
CA LEU A 24 -21.85 -0.22 1.57
C LEU A 24 -20.65 0.20 2.42
N VAL A 25 -20.43 -0.42 3.59
CA VAL A 25 -19.35 -0.07 4.52
C VAL A 25 -18.13 -0.99 4.32
N SER A 26 -16.95 -0.41 4.48
CA SER A 26 -15.65 -1.06 4.53
C SER A 26 -14.90 -0.57 5.78
N GLY A 27 -14.07 -1.41 6.39
CA GLY A 27 -13.28 -1.02 7.57
C GLY A 27 -13.96 -1.24 8.92
N THR A 28 -14.95 -2.14 9.03
CA THR A 28 -15.70 -2.38 10.29
C THR A 28 -14.93 -3.14 11.38
N ALA A 29 -13.61 -3.29 11.24
CA ALA A 29 -12.83 -4.09 12.17
C ALA A 29 -12.69 -3.43 13.53
N PHE A 30 -12.52 -4.23 14.58
CA PHE A 30 -12.38 -3.75 15.96
C PHE A 30 -13.59 -2.98 16.52
N GLY A 31 -14.72 -2.99 15.81
CA GLY A 31 -15.94 -2.32 16.24
C GLY A 31 -15.87 -0.80 16.12
N VAL A 32 -15.02 -0.28 15.22
CA VAL A 32 -14.98 1.15 14.89
C VAL A 32 -16.31 1.59 14.31
N PHE A 33 -16.84 0.87 13.31
CA PHE A 33 -18.18 1.14 12.80
C PHE A 33 -19.28 0.57 13.71
N THR A 34 -20.05 1.43 14.37
CA THR A 34 -21.13 1.01 15.29
C THR A 34 -22.55 1.06 14.70
N GLY A 35 -22.72 1.62 13.50
CA GLY A 35 -23.98 1.64 12.75
C GLY A 35 -24.20 2.95 11.99
N PRO A 36 -25.37 3.18 11.37
CA PRO A 36 -25.58 4.38 10.57
C PRO A 36 -25.47 5.73 11.32
N GLY A 37 -25.52 5.72 12.66
CA GLY A 37 -25.31 6.93 13.48
C GLY A 37 -23.85 7.32 13.65
N ASP A 38 -22.94 6.40 13.34
CA ASP A 38 -21.49 6.50 13.41
C ASP A 38 -20.93 7.02 12.08
N CYS A 39 -21.34 6.41 10.97
CA CYS A 39 -21.07 6.94 9.64
C CYS A 39 -22.22 6.63 8.67
N SER A 40 -22.90 7.66 8.18
CA SER A 40 -23.81 7.55 7.04
C SER A 40 -23.89 8.84 6.26
N ALA A 41 -24.34 8.79 5.01
CA ALA A 41 -24.45 9.97 4.19
C ALA A 41 -25.61 9.96 3.19
N GLN A 42 -25.98 11.17 2.78
CA GLN A 42 -26.84 11.43 1.64
C GLN A 42 -26.08 12.34 0.68
N ALA A 43 -25.81 11.85 -0.53
CA ALA A 43 -25.16 12.63 -1.57
C ALA A 43 -26.15 13.10 -2.64
N PHE A 44 -25.87 14.25 -3.23
CA PHE A 44 -26.70 14.93 -4.21
C PHE A 44 -25.83 15.42 -5.36
N LEU A 45 -26.37 15.32 -6.58
CA LEU A 45 -25.72 15.76 -7.80
C LEU A 45 -26.64 16.67 -8.59
N LEU A 46 -26.09 17.76 -9.09
CA LEU A 46 -26.73 18.67 -10.03
C LEU A 46 -25.72 19.07 -11.10
N TRP A 47 -26.20 19.57 -12.23
CA TRP A 47 -25.34 20.09 -13.27
C TRP A 47 -25.98 21.26 -14.01
N ASP A 48 -25.14 22.12 -14.56
CA ASP A 48 -25.48 23.09 -15.58
C ASP A 48 -24.45 23.03 -16.73
N ASP A 49 -24.56 23.95 -17.69
CA ASP A 49 -23.72 23.97 -18.89
C ASP A 49 -22.22 24.19 -18.57
N GLU A 50 -21.87 24.69 -17.38
CA GLU A 50 -20.50 25.04 -16.99
C GLU A 50 -19.94 24.18 -15.85
N HIS A 51 -20.80 23.68 -14.95
CA HIS A 51 -20.40 23.05 -13.71
C HIS A 51 -21.17 21.77 -13.37
N LEU A 52 -20.44 20.85 -12.76
CA LEU A 52 -20.97 19.80 -11.91
C LEU A 52 -21.05 20.32 -10.47
N TYR A 53 -22.19 20.14 -9.82
CA TYR A 53 -22.39 20.44 -8.41
C TYR A 53 -22.53 19.13 -7.64
N PHE A 54 -21.78 19.04 -6.56
CA PHE A 54 -21.82 17.92 -5.62
C PHE A 54 -22.17 18.45 -4.24
N ALA A 55 -23.04 17.75 -3.53
CA ALA A 55 -23.25 17.97 -2.11
C ALA A 55 -23.40 16.64 -1.38
N ALA A 56 -23.04 16.63 -0.11
CA ALA A 56 -23.33 15.53 0.77
C ALA A 56 -23.63 16.03 2.19
N LYS A 57 -24.59 15.38 2.85
CA LYS A 57 -24.77 15.45 4.29
C LYS A 57 -24.26 14.16 4.89
N VAL A 58 -23.26 14.26 5.76
CA VAL A 58 -22.64 13.14 6.45
C VAL A 58 -23.02 13.21 7.91
N LEU A 59 -23.63 12.15 8.43
CA LEU A 59 -23.79 11.93 9.86
C LEU A 59 -22.57 11.16 10.34
N ASP A 60 -21.85 11.75 11.28
CA ASP A 60 -20.55 11.31 11.78
C ASP A 60 -20.44 11.79 13.23
N ASP A 61 -20.14 10.92 14.20
CA ASP A 61 -20.11 11.31 15.61
C ASP A 61 -18.81 12.03 16.03
N LEU A 62 -17.70 11.84 15.31
CA LEU A 62 -16.40 12.46 15.59
C LEU A 62 -15.76 13.04 14.34
N HIS A 63 -15.98 14.34 14.11
CA HIS A 63 -15.45 15.00 12.93
C HIS A 63 -14.06 15.62 13.11
N TRP A 64 -13.09 15.15 12.33
CA TRP A 64 -11.73 15.65 12.25
C TRP A 64 -11.45 16.38 10.94
N ARG A 65 -11.00 17.62 11.10
CA ARG A 65 -10.52 18.49 10.03
C ARG A 65 -9.06 18.21 9.67
N LEU A 66 -8.71 18.47 8.41
CA LEU A 66 -7.33 18.41 7.97
C LEU A 66 -6.55 19.60 8.56
N SER A 67 -5.51 19.31 9.34
CA SER A 67 -4.63 20.33 9.92
C SER A 67 -3.88 21.11 8.84
N ALA A 68 -3.67 22.41 9.06
CA ALA A 68 -2.77 23.22 8.23
C ALA A 68 -1.31 22.76 8.30
N ASP A 69 -0.94 22.06 9.39
CA ASP A 69 0.39 21.49 9.60
C ASP A 69 0.55 20.09 8.97
N THR A 70 -0.51 19.52 8.37
CA THR A 70 -0.41 18.23 7.67
C THR A 70 0.61 18.37 6.53
N PRO A 71 1.76 17.68 6.59
CA PRO A 71 2.81 17.88 5.61
C PRO A 71 2.36 17.36 4.25
N GLN A 72 2.36 18.25 3.24
CA GLN A 72 2.12 17.95 1.82
C GLN A 72 0.67 17.62 1.44
N LEU A 73 0.37 17.78 0.15
CA LEU A 73 -0.77 17.13 -0.51
C LEU A 73 -0.50 15.61 -0.53
N THR A 74 -0.84 14.93 0.57
CA THR A 74 -0.84 13.47 0.62
C THR A 74 -2.02 12.95 -0.18
N GLU A 75 -1.86 11.87 -0.92
CA GLU A 75 -2.94 11.35 -1.77
C GLU A 75 -4.08 10.71 -0.95
N ILE A 76 -3.83 10.38 0.32
CA ILE A 76 -4.83 9.83 1.26
C ILE A 76 -4.66 10.51 2.62
N PRO A 77 -5.23 11.72 2.83
CA PRO A 77 -5.07 12.41 4.10
C PRO A 77 -5.84 11.73 5.25
N PRO A 78 -5.29 11.76 6.48
CA PRO A 78 -5.90 11.17 7.68
C PRO A 78 -6.96 12.12 8.27
N THR A 79 -8.10 12.22 7.61
CA THR A 79 -9.17 13.17 7.96
C THR A 79 -10.52 12.71 7.43
N ASP A 80 -11.60 13.14 8.08
CA ASP A 80 -12.94 13.00 7.55
C ASP A 80 -13.09 13.74 6.23
N SER A 81 -13.53 13.00 5.22
CA SER A 81 -13.43 13.46 3.85
C SER A 81 -14.35 12.71 2.90
N ILE A 82 -14.52 13.28 1.71
CA ILE A 82 -15.22 12.65 0.60
C ILE A 82 -14.26 12.51 -0.58
N GLU A 83 -14.13 11.29 -1.09
CA GLU A 83 -13.51 10.95 -2.37
C GLU A 83 -14.62 10.84 -3.44
N LEU A 84 -14.62 11.78 -4.40
CA LEU A 84 -15.45 11.74 -5.59
C LEU A 84 -14.57 11.42 -6.80
N THR A 85 -14.76 10.25 -7.40
CA THR A 85 -14.02 9.85 -8.62
C THR A 85 -14.98 9.75 -9.78
N ILE A 86 -14.59 10.27 -10.95
CA ILE A 86 -15.40 10.29 -12.17
C ILE A 86 -14.55 9.76 -13.32
N ASP A 87 -15.07 8.77 -14.03
CA ASP A 87 -14.60 8.26 -15.32
C ASP A 87 -15.56 8.76 -16.42
N PRO A 88 -15.15 9.77 -17.20
CA PRO A 88 -15.99 10.35 -18.24
C PRO A 88 -16.28 9.41 -19.42
N ARG A 89 -15.33 8.57 -19.82
CA ARG A 89 -15.48 7.70 -20.99
C ARG A 89 -16.00 6.31 -20.64
N ARG A 90 -16.11 6.00 -19.36
CA ARG A 90 -16.62 4.73 -18.83
C ARG A 90 -15.73 3.57 -19.27
N ASP A 91 -14.44 3.80 -19.44
CA ASP A 91 -13.48 2.84 -19.96
C ASP A 91 -12.49 2.28 -18.93
N THR A 92 -12.62 2.68 -17.66
CA THR A 92 -11.96 2.03 -16.53
C THR A 92 -12.47 0.59 -16.30
N ARG A 93 -11.56 -0.39 -16.24
CA ARG A 93 -11.85 -1.84 -16.12
C ARG A 93 -11.26 -2.52 -14.89
N ALA A 94 -10.25 -1.96 -14.25
CA ALA A 94 -9.75 -2.49 -12.99
C ALA A 94 -9.00 -1.44 -12.15
N ILE A 95 -8.72 -1.79 -10.91
CA ILE A 95 -7.62 -1.18 -10.16
C ILE A 95 -6.26 -1.53 -10.80
N GLY A 96 -5.26 -0.66 -10.64
CA GLY A 96 -3.92 -0.87 -11.17
C GLY A 96 -3.64 -0.08 -12.45
N ALA A 97 -2.66 -0.56 -13.22
CA ALA A 97 -2.23 0.04 -14.47
C ALA A 97 -3.28 -0.15 -15.57
N ASP A 98 -4.30 0.71 -15.56
CA ASP A 98 -5.41 0.67 -16.51
C ASP A 98 -5.38 1.91 -17.41
N PRO A 99 -5.10 1.76 -18.72
CA PRO A 99 -5.10 2.84 -19.70
C PRO A 99 -6.45 3.55 -19.83
N GLY A 100 -7.57 2.90 -19.48
CA GLY A 100 -8.90 3.53 -19.45
C GLY A 100 -9.10 4.53 -18.31
N ARG A 101 -8.07 4.79 -17.50
CA ARG A 101 -8.11 5.78 -16.41
C ARG A 101 -7.45 7.11 -16.75
N GLN A 102 -6.98 7.30 -17.98
CA GLN A 102 -6.13 8.46 -18.31
C GLN A 102 -6.83 9.81 -18.03
N GLU A 103 -8.13 9.87 -18.22
CA GLU A 103 -9.00 11.02 -18.02
C GLU A 103 -9.77 11.00 -16.70
N ASP A 104 -9.63 9.94 -15.88
CA ASP A 104 -10.30 9.84 -14.59
C ASP A 104 -10.00 11.09 -13.76
N ALA A 105 -11.05 11.70 -13.22
CA ALA A 105 -10.94 12.87 -12.37
C ALA A 105 -11.34 12.51 -10.94
N GLY A 106 -10.34 12.50 -10.07
CA GLY A 106 -10.51 12.29 -8.64
C GLY A 106 -10.49 13.60 -7.85
N TYR A 107 -11.44 13.76 -6.93
CA TYR A 107 -11.59 14.93 -6.07
C TYR A 107 -11.69 14.50 -4.60
N TRP A 108 -10.97 15.20 -3.74
CA TRP A 108 -11.05 15.07 -2.30
C TRP A 108 -11.59 16.36 -1.69
N LEU A 109 -12.66 16.21 -0.91
CA LEU A 109 -13.29 17.27 -0.14
C LEU A 109 -13.07 16.96 1.34
N SER A 110 -12.46 17.88 2.07
CA SER A 110 -12.27 17.77 3.52
C SER A 110 -12.48 19.14 4.16
N GLN A 111 -12.77 19.17 5.46
CA GLN A 111 -12.75 20.43 6.20
C GLN A 111 -11.30 20.84 6.43
N THR A 112 -10.90 21.99 5.91
CA THR A 112 -9.51 22.50 5.95
C THR A 112 -9.51 23.99 6.33
N GLU A 113 -8.36 24.52 6.77
CA GLU A 113 -8.22 25.97 7.04
C GLU A 113 -8.14 26.85 5.77
N GLY A 114 -8.42 26.30 4.60
CA GLY A 114 -8.51 27.00 3.30
C GLY A 114 -9.34 26.20 2.30
N ARG A 115 -10.27 26.83 1.58
CA ARG A 115 -11.43 26.22 0.85
C ARG A 115 -11.10 25.36 -0.38
N ASP A 116 -9.93 24.75 -0.44
CA ASP A 116 -9.39 24.14 -1.64
C ASP A 116 -9.84 22.68 -1.78
N VAL A 117 -10.33 22.33 -2.97
CA VAL A 117 -10.56 20.93 -3.36
C VAL A 117 -9.25 20.37 -3.86
N VAL A 118 -8.87 19.19 -3.39
CA VAL A 118 -7.71 18.48 -3.93
C VAL A 118 -8.16 17.66 -5.13
N ARG A 119 -7.59 17.94 -6.30
CA ARG A 119 -7.69 17.06 -7.47
C ARG A 119 -6.51 16.10 -7.45
N TRP A 120 -6.79 14.81 -7.47
CA TRP A 120 -5.79 13.78 -7.48
C TRP A 120 -5.81 13.03 -8.82
N ASN A 121 -4.62 12.74 -9.34
CA ASN A 121 -4.41 11.91 -10.50
C ASN A 121 -3.94 10.53 -10.01
N ARG A 122 -4.84 9.55 -10.09
CA ARG A 122 -4.62 8.18 -9.64
C ARG A 122 -3.43 7.54 -10.31
N LEU A 123 -3.43 7.54 -11.63
CA LEU A 123 -2.45 6.88 -12.47
C LEU A 123 -1.05 7.50 -12.28
N ALA A 124 -0.98 8.83 -12.28
CA ALA A 124 0.29 9.54 -12.08
C ALA A 124 0.76 9.57 -10.62
N GLY A 125 -0.08 9.17 -9.65
CA GLY A 125 0.22 9.24 -8.23
C GLY A 125 0.59 10.66 -7.78
N SER A 126 -0.20 11.65 -8.20
CA SER A 126 0.04 13.07 -7.90
C SER A 126 -1.23 13.78 -7.48
N ALA A 127 -1.08 14.86 -6.71
CA ALA A 127 -2.17 15.69 -6.22
C ALA A 127 -1.92 17.17 -6.52
N SER A 128 -3.01 17.91 -6.73
CA SER A 128 -3.00 19.33 -7.07
C SER A 128 -4.24 20.02 -6.51
N ILE A 129 -4.24 21.34 -6.42
CA ILE A 129 -5.44 22.09 -6.06
C ILE A 129 -6.32 22.26 -7.29
N ALA A 130 -7.57 21.78 -7.21
CA ALA A 130 -8.56 21.93 -8.27
C ALA A 130 -9.02 23.40 -8.36
N LYS A 131 -9.43 23.83 -9.56
CA LYS A 131 -10.10 25.14 -9.73
C LYS A 131 -11.59 25.05 -9.40
N ALA A 132 -11.91 24.39 -8.30
CA ALA A 132 -13.25 24.20 -7.80
C ALA A 132 -13.51 25.09 -6.57
N LYS A 133 -14.77 25.42 -6.32
CA LYS A 133 -15.18 26.06 -5.07
C LYS A 133 -15.75 24.98 -4.16
N CYS A 134 -15.27 24.91 -2.92
CA CYS A 134 -15.80 24.02 -1.90
C CYS A 134 -16.17 24.78 -0.63
N ALA A 135 -17.16 24.28 0.08
CA ALA A 135 -17.49 24.66 1.44
C ALA A 135 -17.83 23.40 2.23
N VAL A 136 -17.27 23.31 3.44
CA VAL A 136 -17.57 22.24 4.40
C VAL A 136 -18.02 22.90 5.69
N ALA A 137 -19.23 22.56 6.14
CA ALA A 137 -19.85 23.13 7.33
C ALA A 137 -20.32 22.01 8.25
N ARG A 138 -19.86 22.03 9.50
CA ARG A 138 -20.26 21.10 10.55
C ARG A 138 -21.32 21.73 11.44
N ASP A 139 -22.37 21.00 11.73
CA ASP A 139 -23.33 21.28 12.80
C ASP A 139 -23.10 20.27 13.93
N ASP A 140 -22.48 20.73 15.02
CA ASP A 140 -22.12 19.90 16.17
C ASP A 140 -23.34 19.46 16.99
N ASP A 141 -24.47 20.18 16.92
CA ASP A 141 -25.68 19.80 17.66
C ASP A 141 -26.39 18.59 17.04
N SER A 142 -26.30 18.46 15.71
CA SER A 142 -26.90 17.36 14.95
C SER A 142 -25.89 16.30 14.49
N SER A 143 -24.60 16.53 14.72
CA SER A 143 -23.49 15.72 14.22
C SER A 143 -23.50 15.57 12.69
N ILE A 144 -23.94 16.61 11.97
CA ILE A 144 -24.01 16.61 10.51
C ILE A 144 -22.93 17.49 9.92
N THR A 145 -22.09 16.91 9.07
CA THR A 145 -21.16 17.64 8.21
C THR A 145 -21.75 17.77 6.80
N THR A 146 -21.94 19.00 6.33
CA THR A 146 -22.37 19.29 4.96
C THR A 146 -21.15 19.63 4.12
N TYR A 147 -20.92 18.84 3.08
CA TYR A 147 -19.93 19.08 2.04
C TYR A 147 -20.64 19.63 0.81
N GLU A 148 -20.09 20.67 0.19
CA GLU A 148 -20.65 21.27 -1.00
C GLU A 148 -19.53 21.71 -1.94
N ALA A 149 -19.60 21.31 -3.21
CA ALA A 149 -18.62 21.68 -4.21
C ALA A 149 -19.25 22.04 -5.56
N ARG A 150 -18.62 22.99 -6.24
CA ARG A 150 -18.88 23.36 -7.64
C ARG A 150 -17.59 23.16 -8.44
N ILE A 151 -17.63 22.20 -9.36
CA ILE A 151 -16.49 21.74 -10.16
C ILE A 151 -16.79 22.09 -11.62
N ARG A 152 -15.83 22.71 -12.32
CA ARG A 152 -16.00 23.05 -13.74
C ARG A 152 -15.96 21.79 -14.58
N TRP A 153 -16.82 21.72 -15.61
CA TRP A 153 -16.77 20.60 -16.55
C TRP A 153 -15.43 20.48 -17.29
N SER A 154 -14.71 21.58 -17.48
CA SER A 154 -13.34 21.56 -18.04
C SER A 154 -12.32 20.78 -17.20
N ASP A 155 -12.61 20.56 -15.92
CA ASP A 155 -11.73 19.80 -15.01
C ASP A 155 -12.14 18.32 -14.94
N VAL A 156 -13.37 17.99 -15.40
CA VAL A 156 -13.96 16.64 -15.33
C VAL A 156 -13.97 15.97 -16.71
N LEU A 157 -14.40 16.66 -17.76
CA LEU A 157 -14.59 16.08 -19.09
C LEU A 157 -13.37 16.30 -20.00
N PRO A 158 -13.04 15.32 -20.85
CA PRO A 158 -12.14 15.53 -21.99
C PRO A 158 -12.61 16.68 -22.89
N VAL A 159 -11.66 17.31 -23.61
CA VAL A 159 -11.91 18.52 -24.44
C VAL A 159 -12.97 18.28 -25.52
N GLU A 160 -13.09 17.05 -26.00
CA GLU A 160 -14.06 16.63 -27.02
C GLU A 160 -15.46 16.35 -26.48
N MET A 161 -15.63 16.26 -25.16
CA MET A 161 -16.92 16.00 -24.50
C MET A 161 -17.55 17.29 -23.98
N LYS A 162 -18.89 17.33 -23.96
CA LYS A 162 -19.67 18.44 -23.42
C LYS A 162 -20.72 17.93 -22.44
N PRO A 163 -21.06 18.71 -21.40
CA PRO A 163 -22.14 18.38 -20.50
C PRO A 163 -23.48 18.58 -21.20
N GLU A 164 -24.11 17.49 -21.64
CA GLU A 164 -25.37 17.54 -22.36
C GLU A 164 -26.35 16.49 -21.82
N ASP A 165 -27.63 16.73 -22.06
CA ASP A 165 -28.69 15.79 -21.68
C ASP A 165 -28.45 14.44 -22.38
N GLY A 166 -28.45 13.35 -21.61
CA GLY A 166 -28.16 12.02 -22.14
C GLY A 166 -26.73 11.53 -21.94
N VAL A 167 -25.78 12.40 -21.62
CA VAL A 167 -24.39 12.00 -21.34
C VAL A 167 -24.35 11.10 -20.11
N ILE A 168 -23.58 10.02 -20.18
CA ILE A 168 -23.40 9.06 -19.09
C ILE A 168 -21.93 9.02 -18.74
N LEU A 169 -21.65 9.14 -17.44
CA LEU A 169 -20.33 9.06 -16.84
C LEU A 169 -20.36 7.94 -15.81
N ASP A 170 -19.23 7.31 -15.56
CA ASP A 170 -19.11 6.40 -14.42
C ASP A 170 -18.49 7.18 -13.25
N MET A 171 -18.92 6.92 -12.02
CA MET A 171 -18.40 7.61 -10.84
C MET A 171 -18.49 6.78 -9.56
N GLN A 172 -17.79 7.27 -8.54
CA GLN A 172 -17.78 6.72 -7.19
C GLN A 172 -17.78 7.86 -6.19
N ILE A 173 -18.56 7.68 -5.12
CA ILE A 173 -18.57 8.55 -3.94
C ILE A 173 -18.17 7.67 -2.75
N VAL A 174 -17.14 8.06 -2.03
CA VAL A 174 -16.72 7.43 -0.78
C VAL A 174 -16.60 8.48 0.30
N VAL A 175 -17.23 8.24 1.44
CA VAL A 175 -17.00 8.98 2.68
C VAL A 175 -15.95 8.21 3.46
N ASN A 176 -14.88 8.89 3.85
CA ASN A 176 -13.86 8.38 4.78
C ASN A 176 -14.16 8.97 6.16
N ASP A 177 -14.07 8.10 7.15
CA ASP A 177 -14.43 8.36 8.54
C ASP A 177 -13.20 8.04 9.43
N GLN A 178 -12.78 9.01 10.24
CA GLN A 178 -11.51 9.03 10.95
C GLN A 178 -11.72 9.33 12.43
N ASP A 179 -11.96 8.34 13.29
CA ASP A 179 -12.17 8.63 14.72
C ASP A 179 -10.86 8.93 15.48
N VAL A 180 -9.74 8.39 15.01
CA VAL A 180 -8.45 8.45 15.71
C VAL A 180 -7.51 9.48 15.07
N PRO A 181 -7.28 10.67 15.67
CA PRO A 181 -6.56 11.77 15.01
C PRO A 181 -5.06 11.53 14.78
N ASP A 182 -4.43 10.68 15.59
CA ASP A 182 -3.01 10.31 15.43
C ASP A 182 -2.81 9.12 14.48
N ASP A 183 -3.88 8.58 13.94
CA ASP A 183 -3.83 7.46 13.01
C ASP A 183 -3.57 7.99 11.60
N PRO A 184 -2.58 7.45 10.86
CA PRO A 184 -2.29 7.92 9.50
C PRO A 184 -3.37 7.53 8.47
N MET A 185 -4.51 6.96 8.90
CA MET A 185 -5.47 6.33 8.00
C MET A 185 -6.92 6.38 8.52
N PRO A 186 -7.91 6.59 7.63
CA PRO A 186 -9.32 6.46 8.00
C PRO A 186 -9.66 5.06 8.54
N ASP A 187 -10.48 5.04 9.58
CA ASP A 187 -10.90 3.83 10.28
C ASP A 187 -12.00 3.11 9.50
N THR A 188 -13.01 3.86 9.09
CA THR A 188 -14.18 3.38 8.36
C THR A 188 -14.30 4.10 7.01
N ARG A 189 -14.93 3.42 6.04
CA ARG A 189 -15.31 4.03 4.77
C ARG A 189 -16.69 3.56 4.36
N ILE A 190 -17.53 4.45 3.84
CA ILE A 190 -18.81 4.09 3.24
C ILE A 190 -18.91 4.64 1.82
N GLY A 191 -19.26 3.79 0.86
CA GLY A 191 -19.13 4.11 -0.55
C GLY A 191 -20.31 3.65 -1.39
N TRP A 192 -20.70 4.47 -2.38
CA TRP A 192 -21.83 4.15 -3.26
C TRP A 192 -21.59 2.86 -4.04
N THR A 193 -20.39 2.73 -4.61
CA THR A 193 -20.09 1.68 -5.59
C THR A 193 -19.11 0.67 -5.05
N PHE A 194 -18.02 1.08 -4.36
CA PHE A 194 -16.95 0.21 -3.84
C PHE A 194 -16.62 -0.98 -4.75
N GLY A 195 -16.59 -0.72 -6.06
CA GLY A 195 -16.62 -1.76 -7.07
C GLY A 195 -18.01 -2.30 -7.40
N THR A 196 -18.43 -2.03 -8.63
CA THR A 196 -19.65 -2.49 -9.28
C THR A 196 -19.31 -3.64 -10.24
N GLY A 197 -20.09 -4.74 -10.21
CA GLY A 197 -19.95 -5.84 -11.17
C GLY A 197 -19.98 -7.24 -10.54
N ILE A 198 -19.55 -8.25 -11.32
CA ILE A 198 -19.47 -9.67 -10.89
C ILE A 198 -18.36 -9.86 -9.84
N ARG A 199 -17.36 -8.98 -9.86
CA ARG A 199 -16.28 -8.88 -8.88
C ARG A 199 -16.37 -7.54 -8.18
N ILE A 200 -16.14 -7.54 -6.88
CA ILE A 200 -15.94 -6.32 -6.12
C ILE A 200 -14.54 -5.84 -6.50
N ASP A 201 -14.39 -4.72 -7.20
CA ASP A 201 -13.09 -4.15 -7.52
C ASP A 201 -13.18 -2.65 -7.24
N PRO A 202 -12.46 -2.08 -6.25
CA PRO A 202 -12.56 -0.66 -5.91
C PRO A 202 -12.27 0.29 -7.07
N GLY A 203 -11.65 -0.21 -8.14
CA GLY A 203 -11.46 0.50 -9.38
C GLY A 203 -12.70 0.63 -10.27
N LEU A 204 -13.77 -0.13 -10.03
CA LEU A 204 -15.00 -0.10 -10.83
C LEU A 204 -16.05 0.86 -10.26
N PHE A 205 -16.74 1.56 -11.15
CA PHE A 205 -17.59 2.70 -10.85
C PHE A 205 -19.05 2.49 -11.30
N GLY A 206 -19.96 3.27 -10.74
CA GLY A 206 -21.39 3.22 -11.05
C GLY A 206 -21.76 4.29 -12.06
N SER A 207 -22.66 3.98 -13.00
CA SER A 207 -23.05 4.94 -14.03
C SER A 207 -24.05 5.98 -13.53
N ALA A 208 -23.82 7.24 -13.90
CA ALA A 208 -24.72 8.37 -13.70
C ALA A 208 -25.00 9.06 -15.04
N ARG A 209 -26.28 9.35 -15.32
CA ARG A 209 -26.70 10.07 -16.52
C ARG A 209 -27.03 11.52 -16.20
N LEU A 210 -26.51 12.44 -17.02
CA LEU A 210 -26.91 13.83 -17.01
C LEU A 210 -28.30 13.95 -17.62
N SER A 211 -29.26 14.43 -16.82
CA SER A 211 -30.64 14.64 -17.25
C SER A 211 -31.07 16.08 -17.05
N LYS A 212 -31.65 16.68 -18.09
CA LYS A 212 -32.33 17.98 -17.98
C LYS A 212 -33.60 17.83 -17.18
N ARG A 213 -33.83 18.78 -16.28
CA ARG A 213 -35.09 18.86 -15.54
C ARG A 213 -36.17 19.42 -16.47
N THR A 214 -37.24 18.68 -16.67
CA THR A 214 -38.42 19.13 -17.42
C THR A 214 -39.49 19.68 -16.46
N SER A 215 -40.54 20.30 -17.01
CA SER A 215 -41.71 20.73 -16.22
C SER A 215 -42.44 19.56 -15.53
N ALA A 216 -42.25 18.33 -16.02
CA ALA A 216 -42.78 17.10 -15.41
C ALA A 216 -41.84 16.49 -14.35
N GLY A 217 -40.68 17.11 -14.09
CA GLY A 217 -39.61 16.57 -13.25
C GLY A 217 -38.45 16.02 -14.08
N VAL A 218 -37.61 15.20 -13.46
CA VAL A 218 -36.58 14.43 -14.17
C VAL A 218 -37.24 13.17 -14.71
N GLU A 219 -37.03 12.88 -16.00
CA GLU A 219 -37.54 11.65 -16.62
C GLU A 219 -36.96 10.44 -15.89
N ARG A 220 -37.83 9.49 -15.53
CA ARG A 220 -37.39 8.23 -14.91
C ARG A 220 -36.91 7.31 -16.02
N ILE A 221 -35.67 6.88 -15.91
CA ILE A 221 -35.04 5.95 -16.85
C ILE A 221 -35.16 4.54 -16.26
N GLU A 222 -35.61 3.57 -17.07
CA GLU A 222 -35.59 2.16 -16.67
C GLU A 222 -34.14 1.63 -16.73
N ILE A 223 -33.77 0.73 -15.82
CA ILE A 223 -32.38 0.23 -15.72
C ILE A 223 -31.91 -0.40 -17.04
N ASP A 224 -32.83 -1.05 -17.77
CA ASP A 224 -32.53 -1.70 -19.05
C ASP A 224 -32.17 -0.71 -20.18
N ASP A 225 -32.48 0.59 -19.99
CA ASP A 225 -32.13 1.66 -20.93
C ASP A 225 -30.73 2.26 -20.67
N PHE A 226 -30.03 1.83 -19.60
CA PHE A 226 -28.64 2.24 -19.38
C PHE A 226 -27.70 1.45 -20.28
N PRO A 227 -26.93 2.10 -21.18
CA PRO A 227 -25.99 1.41 -22.05
C PRO A 227 -24.87 0.76 -21.23
N ALA A 228 -24.46 -0.44 -21.65
CA ALA A 228 -23.26 -1.08 -21.12
C ALA A 228 -22.03 -0.17 -21.26
N PRO A 229 -21.02 -0.31 -20.40
CA PRO A 229 -19.72 0.33 -20.61
C PRO A 229 -19.16 -0.03 -22.00
N PRO A 230 -18.47 0.90 -22.68
CA PRO A 230 -17.89 0.65 -24.00
C PRO A 230 -16.94 -0.55 -24.00
N THR A 231 -16.99 -1.41 -25.02
CA THR A 231 -16.01 -2.48 -25.14
C THR A 231 -14.67 -1.91 -25.57
N LEU A 232 -13.62 -2.13 -24.77
CA LEU A 232 -12.26 -1.77 -25.16
C LEU A 232 -11.62 -2.84 -26.07
N PRO A 233 -10.79 -2.45 -27.04
CA PRO A 233 -10.03 -3.40 -27.83
C PRO A 233 -8.94 -4.07 -26.98
N GLY A 234 -9.21 -5.30 -26.56
CA GLY A 234 -8.36 -6.06 -25.63
C GLY A 234 -8.72 -5.78 -24.16
N ASP A 235 -8.32 -6.68 -23.27
CA ASP A 235 -8.34 -6.40 -21.84
C ASP A 235 -7.01 -5.75 -21.49
N PRO A 236 -6.98 -4.47 -21.10
CA PRO A 236 -5.72 -3.80 -20.78
C PRO A 236 -5.08 -4.36 -19.51
N VAL A 237 -5.83 -5.09 -18.69
CA VAL A 237 -5.39 -5.56 -17.38
C VAL A 237 -4.97 -7.02 -17.49
N PRO A 238 -3.74 -7.39 -17.09
CA PRO A 238 -3.31 -8.78 -17.13
C PRO A 238 -4.22 -9.69 -16.29
N ASP A 239 -4.75 -10.74 -16.93
CA ASP A 239 -5.62 -11.72 -16.28
C ASP A 239 -4.84 -12.63 -15.31
N LYS A 240 -5.56 -13.47 -14.56
CA LYS A 240 -4.94 -14.42 -13.62
C LYS A 240 -3.96 -15.38 -14.30
N ARG A 241 -4.20 -15.72 -15.57
CA ARG A 241 -3.37 -16.69 -16.31
C ARG A 241 -1.99 -16.09 -16.57
N HIS A 242 -1.93 -14.83 -16.97
CA HIS A 242 -0.67 -14.09 -17.12
C HIS A 242 0.21 -14.21 -15.87
N TRP A 243 -0.32 -13.89 -14.68
CA TRP A 243 0.44 -13.95 -13.42
C TRP A 243 0.86 -15.36 -13.01
N ILE A 244 0.02 -16.36 -13.30
CA ILE A 244 0.35 -17.77 -13.06
C ILE A 244 1.49 -18.21 -13.98
N GLU A 245 1.48 -17.83 -15.25
CA GLU A 245 2.54 -18.12 -16.21
C GLU A 245 3.85 -17.42 -15.82
N LEU A 246 3.78 -16.13 -15.44
CA LEU A 246 4.92 -15.37 -14.93
C LEU A 246 5.61 -16.08 -13.74
N GLN A 247 4.84 -16.55 -12.76
CA GLN A 247 5.37 -17.30 -11.60
C GLN A 247 5.95 -18.66 -12.00
N LYS A 248 5.35 -19.36 -12.98
CA LYS A 248 5.87 -20.65 -13.46
C LYS A 248 7.21 -20.51 -14.18
N GLU A 249 7.37 -19.44 -14.96
CA GLU A 249 8.64 -19.13 -15.63
C GLU A 249 9.76 -18.90 -14.61
N LEU A 250 9.49 -18.15 -13.54
CA LEU A 250 10.46 -17.92 -12.46
C LEU A 250 10.99 -19.24 -11.87
N ALA A 251 10.10 -20.21 -11.64
CA ALA A 251 10.48 -21.51 -11.08
C ALA A 251 11.46 -22.30 -11.97
N ALA A 252 11.54 -22.00 -13.27
CA ALA A 252 12.50 -22.59 -14.20
C ALA A 252 13.85 -21.85 -14.23
N MET A 253 13.94 -20.68 -13.59
CA MET A 253 15.08 -19.77 -13.62
C MET A 253 15.52 -19.42 -12.20
N PRO A 254 16.05 -20.37 -11.42
CA PRO A 254 16.42 -20.12 -10.02
C PRO A 254 17.46 -18.98 -9.92
N PRO A 255 17.50 -18.24 -8.81
CA PRO A 255 18.52 -17.21 -8.62
C PRO A 255 19.92 -17.83 -8.67
N VAL A 256 20.93 -17.02 -9.00
CA VAL A 256 22.33 -17.42 -8.94
C VAL A 256 23.10 -16.34 -8.22
N VAL A 257 23.96 -16.74 -7.29
CA VAL A 257 24.85 -15.80 -6.60
C VAL A 257 25.94 -15.40 -7.57
N ALA A 258 26.00 -14.11 -7.91
CA ALA A 258 27.10 -13.55 -8.67
C ALA A 258 28.36 -13.54 -7.80
N THR A 259 29.47 -13.94 -8.37
CA THR A 259 30.78 -14.10 -7.73
C THR A 259 31.81 -13.14 -8.34
N VAL A 260 33.05 -13.20 -7.86
CA VAL A 260 34.15 -12.40 -8.42
C VAL A 260 34.48 -12.76 -9.88
N GLU A 261 34.18 -14.00 -10.28
CA GLU A 261 34.44 -14.54 -11.63
C GLU A 261 33.44 -14.03 -12.67
N ASP A 262 32.25 -13.60 -12.23
CA ASP A 262 31.22 -13.06 -13.11
C ASP A 262 31.61 -11.65 -13.57
N VAL A 263 31.81 -11.51 -14.88
CA VAL A 263 32.17 -10.22 -15.50
C VAL A 263 31.00 -9.25 -15.42
N GLU A 264 29.79 -9.76 -15.67
CA GLU A 264 28.52 -9.02 -15.68
C GLU A 264 27.55 -9.67 -14.68
N PRO A 265 27.62 -9.33 -13.39
CA PRO A 265 26.89 -10.01 -12.31
C PRO A 265 25.36 -9.95 -12.46
N GLU A 266 24.82 -8.98 -13.19
CA GLU A 266 23.40 -8.87 -13.55
C GLU A 266 22.89 -10.03 -14.42
N PHE A 267 23.80 -10.73 -15.11
CA PHE A 267 23.49 -11.94 -15.89
C PHE A 267 23.72 -13.22 -15.08
N ALA A 268 23.94 -13.14 -13.76
CA ALA A 268 23.96 -14.32 -12.90
C ALA A 268 22.58 -15.01 -12.94
N GLY A 269 22.54 -16.21 -13.53
CA GLY A 269 21.30 -16.94 -13.83
C GLY A 269 20.83 -16.86 -15.29
N GLY A 270 21.59 -16.16 -16.14
CA GLY A 270 21.36 -16.06 -17.59
C GLY A 270 20.47 -14.88 -18.00
N ALA A 271 20.52 -14.54 -19.29
CA ALA A 271 19.76 -13.43 -19.87
C ALA A 271 18.24 -13.57 -19.64
N ALA A 272 17.70 -14.79 -19.76
CA ALA A 272 16.27 -15.03 -19.54
C ALA A 272 15.79 -14.63 -18.14
N ARG A 273 16.64 -14.85 -17.10
CA ARG A 273 16.32 -14.43 -15.73
C ARG A 273 16.34 -12.91 -15.61
N LYS A 274 17.35 -12.25 -16.18
CA LYS A 274 17.45 -10.79 -16.19
C LYS A 274 16.22 -10.16 -16.85
N ASP A 275 15.85 -10.63 -18.04
CA ASP A 275 14.68 -10.15 -18.78
C ASP A 275 13.39 -10.37 -17.99
N TRP A 276 13.27 -11.50 -17.27
CA TRP A 276 12.14 -11.78 -16.41
C TRP A 276 12.04 -10.78 -15.24
N LEU A 277 13.17 -10.48 -14.57
CA LEU A 277 13.22 -9.52 -13.48
C LEU A 277 12.85 -8.12 -13.97
N GLU A 278 13.32 -7.72 -15.16
CA GLU A 278 12.97 -6.44 -15.79
C GLU A 278 11.48 -6.35 -16.14
N ARG A 279 10.89 -7.43 -16.64
CA ARG A 279 9.44 -7.48 -16.88
C ARG A 279 8.65 -7.35 -15.58
N LEU A 280 9.02 -8.08 -14.52
CA LEU A 280 8.34 -7.94 -13.22
C LEU A 280 8.54 -6.54 -12.63
N ASP A 281 9.72 -5.95 -12.79
CA ASP A 281 10.01 -4.59 -12.36
C ASP A 281 9.09 -3.60 -13.08
N HIS A 282 8.90 -3.74 -14.39
CA HIS A 282 7.98 -2.94 -15.18
C HIS A 282 6.53 -3.04 -14.67
N GLU A 283 6.03 -4.24 -14.37
CA GLU A 283 4.69 -4.41 -13.76
C GLU A 283 4.54 -3.65 -12.43
N HIS A 284 5.60 -3.62 -11.60
CA HIS A 284 5.59 -2.83 -10.36
C HIS A 284 5.68 -1.32 -10.61
N ALA A 285 6.38 -0.90 -11.67
CA ALA A 285 6.53 0.51 -12.04
C ALA A 285 5.22 1.10 -12.57
N GLU A 286 4.48 0.33 -13.37
CA GLU A 286 3.20 0.75 -13.94
C GLU A 286 2.06 0.72 -12.92
N PHE A 287 2.19 -0.07 -11.84
CA PHE A 287 1.17 -0.13 -10.79
C PHE A 287 1.07 1.22 -10.05
N PRO A 288 -0.08 1.91 -10.09
CA PRO A 288 -0.21 3.25 -9.54
C PRO A 288 0.15 3.30 -8.05
N ARG A 289 0.98 4.27 -7.69
CA ARG A 289 1.39 4.54 -6.29
C ARG A 289 0.20 4.64 -5.34
N TYR A 290 -0.85 5.38 -5.75
CA TYR A 290 -2.06 5.52 -4.93
C TYR A 290 -2.71 4.17 -4.64
N ASP A 291 -2.82 3.31 -5.65
CA ASP A 291 -3.40 1.97 -5.51
C ASP A 291 -2.57 1.11 -4.58
N TYR A 292 -1.24 1.25 -4.66
CA TYR A 292 -0.34 0.52 -3.78
C TYR A 292 -0.50 0.94 -2.31
N LEU A 293 -0.49 2.25 -2.04
CA LEU A 293 -0.68 2.80 -0.70
C LEU A 293 -2.07 2.42 -0.16
N ARG A 294 -3.12 2.67 -0.94
CA ARG A 294 -4.51 2.32 -0.59
C ARG A 294 -4.66 0.82 -0.31
N PHE A 295 -4.05 -0.04 -1.12
CA PHE A 295 -4.13 -1.48 -0.92
C PHE A 295 -3.59 -1.90 0.45
N HIS A 296 -2.39 -1.46 0.81
CA HIS A 296 -1.83 -1.80 2.13
C HIS A 296 -2.60 -1.14 3.27
N MET A 297 -3.10 0.08 3.08
CA MET A 297 -4.00 0.72 4.03
C MET A 297 -5.25 -0.14 4.29
N CYS A 298 -5.93 -0.55 3.22
CA CYS A 298 -7.07 -1.47 3.32
C CYS A 298 -6.68 -2.80 3.99
N VAL A 299 -5.47 -3.31 3.75
CA VAL A 299 -4.95 -4.48 4.47
C VAL A 299 -4.83 -4.18 5.97
N GLN A 300 -4.17 -3.12 6.42
CA GLN A 300 -4.02 -2.87 7.85
C GLN A 300 -5.38 -2.75 8.57
N ARG A 301 -6.34 -2.05 7.95
CA ARG A 301 -7.69 -1.81 8.50
C ARG A 301 -8.65 -2.99 8.36
N ARG A 302 -8.21 -4.12 7.79
CA ARG A 302 -9.09 -5.27 7.50
C ARG A 302 -10.33 -4.85 6.71
N MET A 303 -10.14 -4.00 5.70
CA MET A 303 -11.16 -3.66 4.70
C MET A 303 -11.35 -4.86 3.75
N VAL A 304 -11.81 -5.99 4.30
CA VAL A 304 -11.75 -7.32 3.66
C VAL A 304 -12.47 -7.33 2.32
N ARG A 305 -13.55 -6.56 2.18
CA ARG A 305 -14.29 -6.40 0.93
C ARG A 305 -13.40 -5.80 -0.17
N GLU A 306 -12.80 -4.63 0.08
CA GLU A 306 -11.93 -3.97 -0.89
C GLU A 306 -10.67 -4.79 -1.17
N VAL A 307 -10.00 -5.26 -0.11
CA VAL A 307 -8.80 -6.08 -0.23
C VAL A 307 -9.10 -7.35 -1.04
N GLY A 308 -10.20 -8.04 -0.72
CA GLY A 308 -10.65 -9.23 -1.44
C GLY A 308 -10.85 -8.94 -2.93
N GLY A 309 -11.39 -7.78 -3.26
CA GLY A 309 -11.51 -7.33 -4.64
C GLY A 309 -10.19 -7.09 -5.35
N ILE A 310 -9.30 -6.34 -4.70
CA ILE A 310 -7.99 -5.96 -5.25
C ILE A 310 -7.12 -7.20 -5.51
N VAL A 311 -7.13 -8.20 -4.63
CA VAL A 311 -6.28 -9.39 -4.76
C VAL A 311 -6.77 -10.43 -5.76
N GLU A 312 -7.93 -10.22 -6.38
CA GLU A 312 -8.44 -11.13 -7.40
C GLU A 312 -7.83 -10.86 -8.78
N THR A 313 -7.14 -9.73 -8.99
CA THR A 313 -6.55 -9.37 -10.28
C THR A 313 -5.22 -8.62 -10.17
N GLY A 314 -4.54 -8.45 -11.30
CA GLY A 314 -3.33 -7.64 -11.41
C GLY A 314 -2.18 -8.09 -10.50
N LEU A 315 -1.31 -7.14 -10.19
CA LEU A 315 -0.12 -7.37 -9.37
C LEU A 315 -0.44 -7.90 -7.94
N PRO A 316 -1.52 -7.48 -7.26
CA PRO A 316 -1.89 -8.05 -5.96
C PRO A 316 -2.27 -9.53 -6.01
N PHE A 317 -2.85 -10.01 -7.11
CA PHE A 317 -3.06 -11.44 -7.31
C PHE A 317 -1.73 -12.19 -7.39
N TYR A 318 -0.75 -11.67 -8.14
CA TYR A 318 0.59 -12.24 -8.21
C TYR A 318 1.25 -12.31 -6.82
N TRP A 319 1.19 -11.24 -6.04
CA TRP A 319 1.72 -11.24 -4.67
C TRP A 319 1.08 -12.29 -3.77
N SER A 320 -0.24 -12.48 -3.88
CA SER A 320 -0.97 -13.52 -3.14
C SER A 320 -0.49 -14.93 -3.52
N GLN A 321 -0.25 -15.19 -4.81
CA GLN A 321 0.31 -16.48 -5.27
C GLN A 321 1.75 -16.69 -4.76
N ALA A 322 2.62 -15.69 -4.93
CA ALA A 322 4.00 -15.76 -4.46
C ALA A 322 4.09 -15.97 -2.93
N LEU A 323 3.17 -15.41 -2.15
CA LEU A 323 3.12 -15.64 -0.70
C LEU A 323 2.79 -17.10 -0.37
N ARG A 324 1.82 -17.70 -1.08
CA ARG A 324 1.46 -19.12 -0.91
C ARG A 324 2.64 -20.04 -1.29
N GLU A 325 3.35 -19.72 -2.35
CA GLU A 325 4.57 -20.47 -2.71
C GLU A 325 5.67 -20.30 -1.66
N THR A 326 5.85 -19.10 -1.11
CA THR A 326 6.77 -18.85 0.01
C THR A 326 6.42 -19.74 1.21
N ARG A 327 5.13 -19.80 1.60
CA ARG A 327 4.66 -20.68 2.69
C ARG A 327 4.95 -22.15 2.40
N ARG A 328 4.67 -22.64 1.18
CA ARG A 328 4.95 -24.03 0.80
C ARG A 328 6.45 -24.34 0.83
N ALA A 329 7.27 -23.43 0.31
CA ALA A 329 8.72 -23.57 0.32
C ALA A 329 9.29 -23.52 1.74
N ALA A 330 8.71 -22.71 2.62
CA ALA A 330 9.06 -22.64 4.02
C ALA A 330 8.84 -23.99 4.74
N GLN A 331 7.82 -24.76 4.38
CA GLN A 331 7.54 -26.08 5.00
C GLN A 331 8.57 -27.18 4.65
N ARG A 332 9.48 -26.93 3.70
CA ARG A 332 10.53 -27.89 3.33
C ARG A 332 11.56 -28.03 4.44
N THR A 333 12.36 -29.11 4.38
CA THR A 333 13.46 -29.35 5.31
C THR A 333 14.40 -28.15 5.39
N LEU A 334 14.65 -27.72 6.62
CA LEU A 334 15.57 -26.64 6.96
C LEU A 334 17.02 -27.14 6.93
N PRO A 335 18.01 -26.27 6.66
CA PRO A 335 19.40 -26.67 6.68
C PRO A 335 19.81 -27.13 8.09
N ASP A 336 20.80 -28.02 8.17
CA ASP A 336 21.30 -28.53 9.46
C ASP A 336 22.06 -27.49 10.27
N LYS A 337 22.61 -26.49 9.56
CA LYS A 337 23.33 -25.33 10.09
C LYS A 337 22.90 -24.09 9.32
N GLY A 338 22.96 -22.93 9.97
CA GLY A 338 22.57 -21.65 9.40
C GLY A 338 21.07 -21.51 9.23
N PHE A 339 20.67 -20.74 8.23
CA PHE A 339 19.28 -20.37 8.00
C PHE A 339 18.96 -20.34 6.51
N ARG A 340 17.67 -20.39 6.20
CA ARG A 340 17.11 -20.11 4.88
C ARG A 340 16.40 -18.76 4.93
N LEU A 341 16.76 -17.88 4.01
CA LEU A 341 16.14 -16.58 3.78
C LEU A 341 15.16 -16.68 2.62
N PHE A 342 13.94 -16.16 2.77
CA PHE A 342 12.92 -16.09 1.73
C PHE A 342 12.53 -14.64 1.47
N ARG A 343 12.43 -14.26 0.19
CA ARG A 343 11.90 -12.95 -0.21
C ARG A 343 10.37 -12.96 -0.18
N LEU A 344 9.77 -12.10 0.63
CA LEU A 344 8.32 -11.92 0.63
C LEU A 344 7.85 -11.16 -0.63
N PRO A 345 6.58 -11.25 -1.04
CA PRO A 345 6.17 -10.67 -2.32
C PRO A 345 6.12 -9.14 -2.40
N HIS A 346 5.77 -8.47 -1.31
CA HIS A 346 5.66 -7.00 -1.28
C HIS A 346 6.99 -6.42 -0.78
N THR A 347 7.18 -6.39 0.54
CA THR A 347 8.48 -6.16 1.17
C THR A 347 8.76 -7.15 2.28
N GLY A 348 10.00 -7.15 2.74
CA GLY A 348 10.44 -7.92 3.87
C GLY A 348 10.85 -9.35 3.52
N TRP A 349 11.11 -10.09 4.58
CA TRP A 349 11.79 -11.36 4.54
C TRP A 349 11.23 -12.32 5.57
N LEU A 350 11.21 -13.62 5.23
CA LEU A 350 11.06 -14.70 6.19
C LEU A 350 12.43 -15.39 6.36
N VAL A 351 12.87 -15.55 7.60
CA VAL A 351 14.11 -16.24 7.94
C VAL A 351 13.77 -17.49 8.73
N ARG A 352 14.29 -18.65 8.33
CA ARG A 352 14.02 -19.93 8.99
C ARG A 352 15.29 -20.71 9.29
N SER A 353 15.43 -21.16 10.53
CA SER A 353 16.41 -22.16 10.97
C SER A 353 15.73 -23.20 11.88
N LYS A 354 16.51 -24.13 12.44
CA LYS A 354 16.00 -25.09 13.44
C LYS A 354 15.71 -24.44 14.79
N GLU A 355 16.41 -23.35 15.09
CA GLU A 355 16.34 -22.61 16.35
C GLU A 355 15.18 -21.62 16.37
N ALA A 356 14.92 -20.93 15.25
CA ALA A 356 13.83 -19.95 15.16
C ALA A 356 13.38 -19.69 13.71
N SER A 357 12.20 -19.12 13.59
CA SER A 357 11.58 -18.67 12.35
C SER A 357 10.98 -17.28 12.55
N PHE A 358 11.48 -16.26 11.88
CA PHE A 358 11.09 -14.87 12.14
C PHE A 358 10.93 -14.06 10.85
N LEU A 359 10.23 -12.93 10.97
CA LEU A 359 9.99 -12.02 9.85
C LEU A 359 10.76 -10.72 10.03
N ILE A 360 11.20 -10.14 8.92
CA ILE A 360 11.84 -8.81 8.88
C ILE A 360 11.00 -7.94 7.96
N ASP A 361 10.50 -6.80 8.46
CA ASP A 361 9.64 -5.85 7.73
C ASP A 361 8.49 -6.50 6.91
N PRO A 362 7.72 -7.45 7.46
CA PRO A 362 6.70 -8.13 6.66
C PRO A 362 5.57 -7.15 6.29
N SER A 363 5.16 -7.11 5.02
CA SER A 363 4.00 -6.32 4.59
C SER A 363 3.14 -7.01 3.53
N GLY A 364 1.92 -6.47 3.36
CA GLY A 364 0.96 -6.87 2.34
C GLY A 364 -0.04 -7.94 2.76
N PHE A 365 -0.97 -8.24 1.84
CA PHE A 365 -2.11 -9.11 2.13
C PHE A 365 -1.69 -10.56 2.43
N GLY A 366 -2.40 -11.19 3.36
CA GLY A 366 -2.27 -12.61 3.64
C GLY A 366 -1.09 -12.99 4.54
N VAL A 367 -0.09 -12.14 4.75
CA VAL A 367 1.09 -12.46 5.59
C VAL A 367 0.67 -12.96 6.98
N ALA A 368 -0.25 -12.25 7.62
CA ALA A 368 -0.79 -12.60 8.92
C ALA A 368 -1.60 -13.92 8.93
N ASN A 369 -2.11 -14.39 7.80
CA ASN A 369 -2.82 -15.67 7.66
C ASN A 369 -1.86 -16.81 7.33
N GLU A 370 -0.92 -16.56 6.42
CA GLU A 370 -0.07 -17.60 5.84
C GLU A 370 1.16 -17.91 6.70
N LEU A 371 1.71 -16.90 7.39
CA LEU A 371 3.03 -17.02 8.04
C LEU A 371 2.98 -16.93 9.57
N ARG A 372 1.88 -16.49 10.19
CA ARG A 372 1.80 -16.29 11.65
C ARG A 372 2.14 -17.53 12.48
N ASP A 373 1.77 -18.72 11.99
CA ASP A 373 1.95 -19.98 12.72
C ASP A 373 3.42 -20.46 12.64
N TYR A 374 4.20 -19.85 11.74
CA TYR A 374 5.62 -20.07 11.54
C TYR A 374 6.47 -18.88 12.02
N THR A 375 5.88 -17.93 12.76
CA THR A 375 6.59 -16.73 13.17
C THR A 375 6.74 -16.73 14.69
N ASP A 376 7.99 -16.88 15.11
CA ASP A 376 8.45 -16.77 16.48
C ASP A 376 8.57 -15.29 16.86
N PHE A 377 9.21 -14.44 16.05
CA PHE A 377 9.31 -13.00 16.34
C PHE A 377 9.35 -12.15 15.07
N VAL A 378 9.30 -10.83 15.23
CA VAL A 378 9.37 -9.86 14.12
C VAL A 378 10.44 -8.81 14.40
N LEU A 379 11.23 -8.48 13.38
CA LEU A 379 12.18 -7.36 13.37
C LEU A 379 11.65 -6.26 12.45
N LEU A 380 11.45 -5.05 12.96
CA LEU A 380 11.04 -3.89 12.18
C LEU A 380 12.19 -2.90 12.06
N THR A 381 12.69 -2.69 10.85
CA THR A 381 13.74 -1.70 10.54
C THR A 381 13.17 -0.28 10.48
N ALA A 382 11.89 -0.14 10.15
CA ALA A 382 11.15 1.13 10.09
C ALA A 382 9.88 1.06 10.97
N PRO A 383 9.48 2.14 11.65
CA PRO A 383 8.46 2.05 12.69
C PRO A 383 7.03 2.29 12.18
N ASN A 384 6.85 3.18 11.21
CA ASN A 384 5.54 3.74 10.83
C ASN A 384 5.28 3.65 9.33
N ASP A 385 5.86 2.66 8.66
CA ASP A 385 5.71 2.48 7.23
C ASP A 385 4.77 1.30 6.98
N VAL A 386 3.54 1.60 6.55
CA VAL A 386 2.53 0.59 6.21
C VAL A 386 2.97 -0.30 5.04
N MET A 387 3.98 0.13 4.26
CA MET A 387 4.61 -0.70 3.22
C MET A 387 5.63 -1.66 3.78
N ARG A 388 6.15 -1.44 5.00
CA ARG A 388 7.17 -2.27 5.68
C ARG A 388 6.68 -2.94 6.95
N ARG A 389 5.37 -2.89 7.21
CA ARG A 389 4.76 -3.44 8.41
C ARG A 389 3.46 -4.18 8.08
N ASN A 390 3.09 -5.12 8.94
CA ASN A 390 1.81 -5.80 8.91
C ASN A 390 1.23 -5.83 10.33
N ASP A 391 0.28 -4.94 10.58
CA ASP A 391 -0.31 -4.69 11.89
C ASP A 391 -1.21 -5.84 12.28
N GLN A 392 -1.88 -6.45 11.30
CA GLN A 392 -2.67 -7.65 11.54
C GLN A 392 -1.84 -8.81 12.07
N LEU A 393 -0.62 -9.00 11.54
CA LEU A 393 0.32 -9.99 12.03
C LEU A 393 0.72 -9.64 13.47
N SER A 394 1.10 -8.39 13.72
CA SER A 394 1.51 -7.92 15.05
C SER A 394 0.43 -8.12 16.11
N VAL A 395 -0.81 -7.72 15.82
CA VAL A 395 -1.97 -7.95 16.70
C VAL A 395 -2.18 -9.44 16.92
N ARG A 396 -2.10 -10.27 15.88
CA ARG A 396 -2.30 -11.72 16.03
C ARG A 396 -1.23 -12.39 16.87
N LEU A 397 0.04 -12.06 16.63
CA LEU A 397 1.14 -12.54 17.45
C LEU A 397 0.91 -12.15 18.91
N PHE A 398 0.48 -10.91 19.17
CA PHE A 398 0.11 -10.49 20.53
C PHE A 398 -1.08 -11.23 21.13
N THR A 399 -2.16 -11.48 20.37
CA THR A 399 -3.33 -12.20 20.91
C THR A 399 -3.07 -13.69 21.17
N MET A 400 -2.07 -14.28 20.51
CA MET A 400 -1.67 -15.68 20.72
C MET A 400 -0.73 -15.86 21.92
N ARG A 401 -0.21 -14.76 22.49
CA ARG A 401 0.90 -14.76 23.45
C ARG A 401 0.48 -15.08 24.89
N LYS A 402 1.38 -15.75 25.61
CA LYS A 402 1.96 -15.13 26.83
C LYS A 402 3.00 -14.09 26.37
N PRO A 403 3.04 -12.87 26.93
CA PRO A 403 3.77 -11.72 26.37
C PRO A 403 5.24 -11.94 25.94
N ASP A 404 5.93 -12.94 26.52
CA ASP A 404 7.37 -13.12 26.33
C ASP A 404 7.73 -14.12 25.20
N GLU A 405 6.75 -14.79 24.59
CA GLU A 405 7.02 -15.90 23.68
C GLU A 405 7.25 -15.49 22.22
N ARG A 406 6.79 -14.30 21.80
CA ARG A 406 6.83 -13.91 20.37
C ARG A 406 7.17 -12.45 20.07
N PRO A 407 8.30 -11.90 20.56
CA PRO A 407 8.60 -10.47 20.61
C PRO A 407 8.47 -9.73 19.26
N ILE A 408 8.18 -8.43 19.33
CA ILE A 408 8.18 -7.54 18.16
C ILE A 408 9.18 -6.44 18.45
N PHE A 409 10.34 -6.54 17.81
CA PHE A 409 11.44 -5.61 17.98
C PHE A 409 11.27 -4.43 17.03
N ALA A 410 11.07 -3.23 17.58
CA ALA A 410 10.90 -1.99 16.84
C ALA A 410 11.56 -0.84 17.60
N HIS A 411 12.21 0.11 16.93
CA HIS A 411 12.90 1.20 17.65
C HIS A 411 11.96 2.33 18.09
N ILE A 412 10.76 2.41 17.50
CA ILE A 412 9.66 3.27 17.94
C ILE A 412 8.42 2.39 18.05
N ALA A 413 7.76 2.44 19.21
CA ALA A 413 6.48 1.79 19.42
C ALA A 413 5.35 2.67 18.90
N GLN A 414 4.31 2.03 18.37
CA GLN A 414 3.06 2.70 18.03
C GLN A 414 1.90 2.08 18.80
N ASN A 415 0.88 2.88 19.08
CA ASN A 415 -0.41 2.33 19.48
C ASN A 415 -1.07 1.76 18.23
N MET A 416 -1.48 0.50 18.28
CA MET A 416 -2.38 -0.06 17.28
C MET A 416 -3.71 -0.41 17.95
N PRO A 417 -4.83 -0.45 17.21
CA PRO A 417 -6.10 -0.92 17.75
C PRO A 417 -5.93 -2.30 18.42
N GLY A 418 -6.20 -2.35 19.73
CA GLY A 418 -6.07 -3.56 20.55
C GLY A 418 -4.63 -3.99 20.90
N LEU A 419 -3.59 -3.24 20.51
CA LEU A 419 -2.20 -3.46 20.92
C LEU A 419 -1.58 -2.19 21.52
N PRO A 420 -1.46 -2.08 22.86
CA PRO A 420 -0.87 -0.89 23.46
C PRO A 420 0.63 -0.80 23.13
N ALA A 421 1.16 0.41 22.95
CA ALA A 421 2.57 0.63 22.58
C ALA A 421 3.57 -0.08 23.51
N LYS A 422 3.26 -0.22 24.80
CA LYS A 422 4.09 -0.93 25.79
C LYS A 422 4.27 -2.43 25.51
N SER A 423 3.50 -3.00 24.58
CA SER A 423 3.60 -4.40 24.16
C SER A 423 4.67 -4.64 23.09
N PHE A 424 5.27 -3.58 22.55
CA PHE A 424 6.42 -3.65 21.66
C PHE A 424 7.73 -3.67 22.45
N ASP A 425 8.67 -4.47 21.98
CA ASP A 425 10.02 -4.51 22.51
C ASP A 425 10.82 -3.37 21.87
N VAL A 426 10.80 -2.20 22.53
CA VAL A 426 11.47 -1.00 22.02
C VAL A 426 12.98 -1.20 22.02
N VAL A 427 13.56 -1.28 20.81
CA VAL A 427 14.98 -1.55 20.63
C VAL A 427 15.83 -0.28 20.56
N VAL A 428 17.06 -0.36 21.06
CA VAL A 428 18.00 0.76 21.07
C VAL A 428 19.26 0.42 20.28
N PRO A 429 19.71 1.27 19.35
CA PRO A 429 20.95 1.05 18.60
C PRO A 429 22.15 0.71 19.50
N GLY A 430 22.96 -0.26 19.08
CA GLY A 430 24.12 -0.76 19.81
C GLY A 430 23.83 -1.75 20.94
N LYS A 431 22.55 -1.93 21.34
CA LYS A 431 22.17 -2.95 22.33
C LYS A 431 21.95 -4.31 21.69
N THR A 432 22.14 -5.34 22.51
CA THR A 432 21.87 -6.74 22.19
C THR A 432 20.64 -7.22 22.94
N TYR A 433 19.79 -7.95 22.23
CA TYR A 433 18.57 -8.60 22.69
C TYR A 433 18.65 -10.10 22.37
N HIS A 434 17.73 -10.88 22.93
CA HIS A 434 17.66 -12.32 22.68
C HIS A 434 16.23 -12.73 22.36
N ALA A 435 16.09 -13.66 21.41
CA ALA A 435 14.84 -14.36 21.14
C ALA A 435 15.18 -15.81 20.82
N HIS A 436 14.63 -16.75 21.58
CA HIS A 436 15.14 -18.13 21.60
C HIS A 436 16.65 -18.14 21.87
N ASP A 437 17.41 -18.93 21.12
CA ASP A 437 18.87 -19.04 21.24
C ASP A 437 19.62 -18.04 20.34
N LEU A 438 18.92 -17.07 19.74
CA LEU A 438 19.50 -16.11 18.82
C LEU A 438 19.92 -14.84 19.58
N GLU A 439 21.09 -14.30 19.21
CA GLU A 439 21.57 -13.00 19.65
C GLU A 439 21.20 -11.95 18.59
N ILE A 440 20.48 -10.90 18.98
CA ILE A 440 19.96 -9.85 18.09
C ILE A 440 20.57 -8.51 18.50
N ARG A 441 21.53 -8.01 17.74
CA ARG A 441 22.15 -6.70 17.95
C ARG A 441 21.51 -5.65 17.05
N VAL A 442 21.13 -4.52 17.61
CA VAL A 442 20.54 -3.41 16.85
C VAL A 442 21.66 -2.57 16.24
N ILE A 443 21.59 -2.33 14.94
CA ILE A 443 22.56 -1.53 14.18
C ILE A 443 21.95 -0.17 13.91
N GLY A 444 22.73 0.90 14.05
CA GLY A 444 22.31 2.25 13.74
C GLY A 444 22.85 3.24 14.75
N ARG A 445 22.26 4.44 14.76
CA ARG A 445 22.72 5.56 15.57
C ARG A 445 21.56 6.45 16.00
N THR A 446 21.86 7.31 16.97
CA THR A 446 21.00 8.42 17.34
C THR A 446 21.54 9.72 16.74
N ASP A 447 20.66 10.68 16.49
CA ASP A 447 21.07 12.04 16.16
C ASP A 447 21.64 12.78 17.40
N GLU A 448 22.01 14.05 17.23
CA GLU A 448 22.57 14.90 18.30
C GLU A 448 21.60 15.13 19.46
N ARG A 449 20.29 14.92 19.25
CA ARG A 449 19.24 15.02 20.27
C ARG A 449 19.02 13.70 21.00
N GLY A 450 19.73 12.64 20.62
CA GLY A 450 19.55 11.29 21.14
C GLY A 450 18.35 10.56 20.53
N TRP A 451 17.74 11.09 19.46
CA TRP A 451 16.64 10.43 18.76
C TRP A 451 17.19 9.39 17.80
N VAL A 452 16.60 8.19 17.82
CA VAL A 452 16.95 7.14 16.86
C VAL A 452 16.58 7.64 15.46
N LEU A 453 17.49 7.47 14.50
CA LEU A 453 17.19 7.79 13.11
C LEU A 453 15.97 7.00 12.62
N PRO A 454 15.26 7.44 11.56
CA PRO A 454 13.98 6.84 11.15
C PRO A 454 14.04 5.34 10.79
N THR A 455 15.23 4.78 10.58
CA THR A 455 15.41 3.34 10.45
C THR A 455 16.62 2.82 11.23
N VAL A 456 16.52 1.55 11.63
CA VAL A 456 17.61 0.78 12.25
C VAL A 456 17.89 -0.47 11.42
N GLY A 457 19.10 -1.01 11.55
CA GLY A 457 19.46 -2.34 11.06
C GLY A 457 19.48 -3.37 12.20
N TYR A 458 19.75 -4.62 11.85
CA TYR A 458 19.90 -5.71 12.81
C TYR A 458 21.06 -6.62 12.41
N SER A 459 21.81 -7.10 13.40
CA SER A 459 22.65 -8.29 13.27
C SER A 459 22.02 -9.41 14.08
N VAL A 460 21.87 -10.57 13.47
CA VAL A 460 21.35 -11.77 14.11
C VAL A 460 22.42 -12.85 14.05
N LYS A 461 22.72 -13.46 15.19
CA LYS A 461 23.73 -14.52 15.33
C LYS A 461 23.09 -15.77 15.92
N TRP A 462 23.37 -16.90 15.28
CA TRP A 462 22.92 -18.23 15.67
C TRP A 462 23.94 -18.93 16.57
N PRO A 463 23.52 -19.93 17.38
CA PRO A 463 24.41 -20.72 18.23
C PRO A 463 25.52 -21.46 17.47
N ASP A 464 25.27 -21.85 16.22
CA ASP A 464 26.25 -22.52 15.37
C ASP A 464 27.30 -21.57 14.75
N GLY A 465 27.18 -20.27 15.07
CA GLY A 465 28.06 -19.20 14.59
C GLY A 465 27.56 -18.52 13.31
N SER A 466 26.45 -18.97 12.71
CA SER A 466 25.93 -18.30 11.52
C SER A 466 25.43 -16.90 11.82
N THR A 467 25.54 -16.00 10.83
CA THR A 467 25.24 -14.58 11.01
C THR A 467 24.48 -13.97 9.83
N LEU A 468 23.48 -13.16 10.16
CA LEU A 468 22.72 -12.31 9.24
C LEU A 468 22.91 -10.86 9.63
N VAL A 469 23.16 -9.98 8.66
CA VAL A 469 23.10 -8.52 8.85
C VAL A 469 22.02 -7.93 7.96
N VAL A 470 21.21 -7.03 8.51
CA VAL A 470 20.19 -6.25 7.81
C VAL A 470 20.56 -4.79 7.97
N SER A 471 20.76 -4.11 6.85
CA SER A 471 21.25 -2.73 6.84
C SER A 471 20.26 -1.68 7.38
N GLY A 472 18.96 -1.85 7.15
CA GLY A 472 18.05 -0.71 7.21
C GLY A 472 18.36 0.30 6.09
N VAL A 473 18.00 1.57 6.27
CA VAL A 473 18.24 2.63 5.25
C VAL A 473 19.23 3.69 5.73
N HIS A 474 19.36 3.88 7.05
CA HIS A 474 20.15 4.97 7.64
C HIS A 474 21.39 4.51 8.43
N ALA A 475 21.60 3.20 8.65
CA ALA A 475 22.79 2.73 9.33
C ALA A 475 24.05 3.02 8.50
N LEU A 476 25.17 3.36 9.13
CA LEU A 476 26.45 3.37 8.41
C LEU A 476 27.20 2.07 8.65
N SER A 477 28.20 1.82 7.82
CA SER A 477 29.01 0.61 7.92
C SER A 477 29.79 0.49 9.23
N GLU A 478 30.15 1.62 9.83
CA GLU A 478 30.79 1.70 11.16
C GLU A 478 29.85 1.33 12.32
N ASP A 479 28.54 1.37 12.11
CA ASP A 479 27.55 0.96 13.12
C ASP A 479 27.51 -0.58 13.24
N VAL A 480 28.06 -1.30 12.26
CA VAL A 480 28.16 -2.76 12.26
C VAL A 480 29.37 -3.18 13.07
N THR A 481 29.14 -3.52 14.33
CA THR A 481 30.19 -3.94 15.27
C THR A 481 29.97 -5.37 15.76
N GLY A 482 31.06 -6.12 16.00
CA GLY A 482 30.98 -7.46 16.59
C GLY A 482 30.61 -8.58 15.62
N VAL A 483 30.62 -8.29 14.31
CA VAL A 483 30.36 -9.25 13.24
C VAL A 483 31.43 -9.08 12.18
N ASP A 484 32.35 -10.03 12.10
CA ASP A 484 33.38 -10.06 11.08
C ASP A 484 32.92 -10.97 9.94
N SER A 485 32.66 -10.40 8.76
CA SER A 485 32.25 -11.11 7.53
C SER A 485 31.03 -12.02 7.71
N PRO A 486 29.81 -11.45 7.82
CA PRO A 486 28.61 -12.25 8.04
C PRO A 486 28.34 -13.22 6.91
N ASP A 487 27.60 -14.30 7.18
CA ASP A 487 27.24 -15.25 6.11
C ASP A 487 26.36 -14.58 5.05
N VAL A 488 25.36 -13.81 5.50
CA VAL A 488 24.47 -13.07 4.61
C VAL A 488 24.32 -11.63 5.11
N ALA A 489 24.38 -10.66 4.19
CA ALA A 489 23.92 -9.31 4.45
C ALA A 489 22.76 -8.94 3.52
N ILE A 490 21.65 -8.44 4.06
CA ILE A 490 20.56 -7.82 3.32
C ILE A 490 20.83 -6.32 3.26
N VAL A 491 21.22 -5.85 2.08
CA VAL A 491 21.52 -4.45 1.81
C VAL A 491 20.34 -3.84 1.06
N SER A 492 19.66 -2.88 1.68
CA SER A 492 18.59 -2.14 1.03
C SER A 492 19.16 -1.34 -0.14
N ALA A 493 18.57 -1.47 -1.32
CA ALA A 493 18.97 -0.66 -2.46
C ALA A 493 18.51 0.80 -2.33
N MET A 494 17.57 1.10 -1.42
CA MET A 494 17.21 2.47 -1.03
C MET A 494 18.25 3.13 -0.12
N HIS A 495 19.23 2.37 0.38
CA HIS A 495 20.25 2.88 1.29
C HIS A 495 21.19 3.85 0.54
N PRO A 496 21.29 5.14 0.95
CA PRO A 496 22.11 6.13 0.22
C PRO A 496 23.58 5.74 0.08
N TYR A 497 24.09 5.00 1.07
CA TYR A 497 25.45 4.43 1.08
C TYR A 497 25.51 2.90 0.89
N ALA A 498 24.54 2.29 0.19
CA ALA A 498 24.43 0.82 0.04
C ALA A 498 25.75 0.14 -0.37
N HIS A 499 26.45 0.72 -1.35
CA HIS A 499 27.74 0.20 -1.82
C HIS A 499 28.81 0.20 -0.73
N ALA A 500 29.02 1.34 -0.05
CA ALA A 500 30.03 1.46 0.99
C ALA A 500 29.68 0.57 2.20
N PHE A 501 28.38 0.45 2.52
CA PHE A 501 27.88 -0.47 3.52
C PHE A 501 28.24 -1.92 3.16
N GLY A 502 27.84 -2.41 1.99
CA GLY A 502 28.08 -3.78 1.57
C GLY A 502 29.57 -4.14 1.48
N GLN A 503 30.41 -3.27 0.90
CA GLN A 503 31.87 -3.47 0.83
C GLN A 503 32.50 -3.60 2.22
N ARG A 504 32.11 -2.74 3.15
CA ARG A 504 32.70 -2.71 4.48
C ARG A 504 32.23 -3.88 5.36
N VAL A 505 30.95 -4.25 5.27
CA VAL A 505 30.41 -5.41 5.97
C VAL A 505 31.06 -6.70 5.44
N GLY A 506 31.32 -6.77 4.13
CA GLY A 506 32.09 -7.85 3.53
C GLY A 506 31.47 -9.23 3.77
N ALA A 507 30.15 -9.33 3.62
CA ALA A 507 29.42 -10.58 3.77
C ALA A 507 29.87 -11.64 2.76
N LYS A 508 29.72 -12.92 3.10
CA LYS A 508 29.96 -14.02 2.14
C LYS A 508 29.01 -13.91 0.95
N VAL A 509 27.76 -13.53 1.19
CA VAL A 509 26.78 -13.17 0.15
C VAL A 509 26.00 -11.91 0.56
N THR A 510 25.93 -10.94 -0.33
CA THR A 510 25.05 -9.77 -0.18
C THR A 510 23.76 -9.96 -0.97
N VAL A 511 22.63 -10.01 -0.28
CA VAL A 511 21.30 -9.99 -0.88
C VAL A 511 20.88 -8.54 -1.04
N ILE A 512 20.59 -8.13 -2.27
CA ILE A 512 20.09 -6.78 -2.56
C ILE A 512 18.58 -6.77 -2.31
N GLY A 513 18.15 -6.00 -1.31
CA GLY A 513 16.76 -5.86 -0.89
C GLY A 513 16.13 -4.54 -1.33
N ASP A 514 14.85 -4.36 -1.00
CA ASP A 514 14.06 -3.17 -1.36
C ASP A 514 14.07 -2.84 -2.87
N VAL A 515 13.93 -3.89 -3.67
CA VAL A 515 13.77 -3.86 -5.14
C VAL A 515 12.50 -4.61 -5.53
N LEU A 516 12.03 -4.42 -6.78
CA LEU A 516 10.76 -4.97 -7.26
C LEU A 516 9.59 -4.52 -6.37
N GLN A 517 9.50 -3.21 -6.16
CA GLN A 517 8.45 -2.56 -5.36
C GLN A 517 7.78 -1.48 -6.20
N CYS A 518 6.52 -1.19 -5.88
CA CYS A 518 5.83 -0.02 -6.41
C CYS A 518 6.39 1.25 -5.75
N ALA A 519 6.13 2.42 -6.33
CA ALA A 519 6.59 3.69 -5.76
C ALA A 519 5.94 3.97 -4.39
N THR A 520 6.77 4.35 -3.41
CA THR A 520 6.37 4.66 -2.02
C THR A 520 6.52 6.13 -1.66
N ALA A 521 7.20 6.93 -2.49
CA ALA A 521 7.19 8.41 -2.48
C ALA A 521 6.70 9.01 -3.83
N PRO A 522 6.17 10.25 -3.89
CA PRO A 522 5.75 10.86 -5.14
C PRO A 522 6.91 11.05 -6.14
N GLY A 523 6.59 10.99 -7.43
CA GLY A 523 7.56 11.13 -8.52
C GLY A 523 8.56 9.97 -8.62
N ALA A 524 9.63 10.16 -9.41
CA ALA A 524 10.64 9.12 -9.66
C ALA A 524 11.51 8.76 -8.44
N ASN A 525 11.49 9.59 -7.39
CA ASN A 525 12.36 9.44 -6.22
C ASN A 525 11.87 8.38 -5.21
N GLY A 526 10.71 7.78 -5.44
CA GLY A 526 10.05 6.88 -4.48
C GLY A 526 10.24 5.39 -4.74
N ARG A 527 11.09 4.99 -5.70
CA ARG A 527 11.27 3.59 -6.10
C ARG A 527 12.70 3.35 -6.54
N VAL A 528 13.23 2.18 -6.19
CA VAL A 528 14.48 1.66 -6.76
C VAL A 528 14.13 0.71 -7.88
N SER A 529 14.66 0.96 -9.08
CA SER A 529 14.46 0.08 -10.23
C SER A 529 15.35 -1.17 -10.13
N ILE A 530 15.04 -2.19 -10.92
CA ILE A 530 15.93 -3.34 -11.05
C ILE A 530 17.30 -2.95 -11.65
N GLU A 531 17.37 -1.91 -12.49
CA GLU A 531 18.62 -1.42 -13.07
C GLU A 531 19.54 -0.78 -12.00
N ASP A 532 18.95 -0.06 -11.04
CA ASP A 532 19.67 0.45 -9.88
C ASP A 532 20.24 -0.71 -9.04
N ALA A 533 19.47 -1.78 -8.88
CA ALA A 533 19.89 -2.99 -8.19
C ALA A 533 21.06 -3.67 -8.91
N PHE A 534 21.00 -3.82 -10.23
CA PHE A 534 22.11 -4.34 -11.03
C PHE A 534 23.36 -3.45 -10.94
N THR A 535 23.18 -2.13 -10.93
CA THR A 535 24.28 -1.19 -10.73
C THR A 535 24.93 -1.36 -9.36
N LEU A 536 24.13 -1.52 -8.30
CA LEU A 536 24.63 -1.83 -6.97
C LEU A 536 25.37 -3.18 -6.95
N GLN A 537 24.82 -4.21 -7.59
CA GLN A 537 25.44 -5.54 -7.71
C GLN A 537 26.84 -5.47 -8.33
N ARG A 538 27.00 -4.71 -9.43
CA ARG A 538 28.31 -4.45 -10.07
C ARG A 538 29.29 -3.75 -9.13
N ARG A 539 28.80 -2.76 -8.37
CA ARG A 539 29.62 -1.98 -7.43
C ARG A 539 30.05 -2.79 -6.20
N LEU A 540 29.30 -3.81 -5.80
CA LEU A 540 29.64 -4.65 -4.64
C LEU A 540 30.81 -5.61 -4.89
N ARG A 541 31.33 -5.72 -6.12
CA ARG A 541 32.51 -6.54 -6.42
C ARG A 541 33.74 -6.09 -5.60
N PRO A 542 34.56 -7.02 -5.08
CA PRO A 542 34.58 -8.45 -5.40
C PRO A 542 33.63 -9.32 -4.55
N HIS A 543 32.80 -8.74 -3.69
CA HIS A 543 31.89 -9.50 -2.83
C HIS A 543 30.77 -10.14 -3.64
N ALA A 544 30.40 -11.36 -3.25
CA ALA A 544 29.34 -12.09 -3.92
C ALA A 544 27.97 -11.45 -3.61
N SER A 545 27.07 -11.45 -4.59
CA SER A 545 25.77 -10.81 -4.43
C SER A 545 24.65 -11.45 -5.25
N VAL A 546 23.40 -11.29 -4.81
CA VAL A 546 22.23 -11.87 -5.46
C VAL A 546 21.00 -10.99 -5.29
N ILE A 547 20.13 -11.01 -6.30
CA ILE A 547 18.79 -10.43 -6.27
C ILE A 547 17.78 -11.58 -6.24
N LEU A 548 16.91 -11.58 -5.22
CA LEU A 548 15.83 -12.55 -5.06
C LEU A 548 14.51 -11.89 -5.47
N ALA A 549 13.80 -12.54 -6.40
CA ALA A 549 12.42 -12.25 -6.73
C ALA A 549 11.48 -12.76 -5.62
N PRO A 550 10.23 -12.27 -5.57
CA PRO A 550 9.19 -12.83 -4.70
C PRO A 550 9.16 -14.36 -4.70
N SER A 551 9.03 -14.97 -3.52
CA SER A 551 9.00 -16.42 -3.25
C SER A 551 10.30 -17.19 -3.38
N GLU A 552 11.38 -16.57 -3.86
CA GLU A 552 12.70 -17.21 -3.94
C GLU A 552 13.40 -17.25 -2.59
N SER A 553 14.40 -18.13 -2.47
CA SER A 553 15.11 -18.37 -1.23
C SER A 553 16.61 -18.58 -1.38
N LEU A 554 17.35 -18.35 -0.30
CA LEU A 554 18.80 -18.55 -0.19
C LEU A 554 19.15 -19.26 1.12
N ASP A 555 19.97 -20.31 1.06
CA ASP A 555 20.54 -20.98 2.24
C ASP A 555 21.89 -20.35 2.62
N SER A 556 22.12 -20.08 3.91
CA SER A 556 23.36 -19.42 4.37
C SER A 556 24.58 -20.35 4.42
N ALA A 557 24.40 -21.62 4.82
CA ALA A 557 25.51 -22.57 5.03
C ALA A 557 26.14 -23.12 3.75
N ALA A 558 25.41 -23.03 2.65
CA ALA A 558 25.92 -23.25 1.31
C ALA A 558 25.07 -22.34 0.44
N PRO A 559 25.57 -21.20 -0.06
CA PRO A 559 24.82 -20.33 -0.97
C PRO A 559 24.64 -21.01 -2.34
N ARG A 560 24.01 -22.19 -2.31
CA ARG A 560 23.32 -22.81 -3.41
C ARG A 560 21.92 -22.26 -3.32
N VAL A 561 21.58 -21.51 -4.33
CA VAL A 561 20.23 -21.02 -4.48
C VAL A 561 19.33 -22.18 -4.90
N ARG A 562 18.11 -22.25 -4.35
CA ARG A 562 17.14 -23.32 -4.61
C ARG A 562 15.78 -22.81 -5.02
#